data_AF-A0A371IVV4-F1
#
_entry.id   AF-A0A371IVV4-F1
#
_cell.length_a   1.000
_cell.length_b   1.000
_cell.length_c   1.000
_cell.angle_alpha   90.00
_cell.angle_beta   90.00
_cell.angle_gamma   90.00
#
_symmetry.space_group_name_H-M   'P 1'
#
loop_
_entity.id
_entity.type
_entity.pdbx_description
1 polymer ?
#
loop_
_entity_poly.entity_id
_entity_poly.type
_entity_poly.pdbx_seq_one_letter_code
_entity_poly.pdbx_strand_id
1 'polypeptide(L)'
;MLKLKKFKFRLDKVLDIKIKNEEESKLKYSQAQNRKKIVEGKLENLKSDYNKYFDISEVDDIVTQKITLAYLSSLSHSIKSTTIEVEKEAVKVESAKIEFIDKQIERKSLEKIKEDKLKKLLKEEERKEQITNDEFALYAYMRNRPEFV
;
A
#
# COMPACT_ATOMS: atom_id res chain seq x y z
N MET A 1 31.93 17.54 -0.35
CA MET A 1 30.76 17.40 0.57
C MET A 1 29.73 18.55 0.49
N LEU A 2 30.13 19.81 0.29
CA LEU A 2 29.21 20.98 0.27
C LEU A 2 28.21 21.05 -0.92
N LYS A 3 28.44 20.35 -2.04
CA LYS A 3 27.60 20.43 -3.24
C LYS A 3 26.42 19.44 -3.28
N LEU A 4 26.50 18.29 -2.61
CA LEU A 4 25.34 17.37 -2.46
C LEU A 4 24.16 18.06 -1.77
N LYS A 5 24.45 18.98 -0.82
CA LYS A 5 23.44 19.77 -0.11
C LYS A 5 22.60 20.70 -1.00
N LYS A 6 22.95 20.89 -2.28
CA LYS A 6 22.23 21.76 -3.22
C LYS A 6 21.37 21.01 -4.24
N PHE A 7 21.32 19.68 -4.22
CA PHE A 7 20.45 18.95 -5.15
C PHE A 7 18.98 19.22 -4.83
N LYS A 8 18.31 19.96 -5.71
CA LYS A 8 16.88 20.23 -5.64
C LYS A 8 16.18 19.48 -6.75
N PHE A 9 15.41 18.46 -6.41
CA PHE A 9 14.67 17.72 -7.40
C PHE A 9 13.40 18.49 -7.75
N ARG A 10 13.25 18.82 -9.04
CA ARG A 10 12.16 19.69 -9.52
C ARG A 10 10.77 19.18 -9.16
N LEU A 11 10.63 17.86 -8.98
CA LEU A 11 9.38 17.19 -8.65
C LEU A 11 9.29 16.78 -7.17
N ASP A 12 10.10 17.35 -6.27
CA ASP A 12 10.04 17.04 -4.83
C ASP A 12 8.63 17.27 -4.25
N LYS A 13 7.98 18.39 -4.57
CA LYS A 13 6.60 18.66 -4.14
C LYS A 13 5.60 17.62 -4.67
N VAL A 14 5.83 17.13 -5.89
CA VAL A 14 4.97 16.10 -6.50
C VAL A 14 5.19 14.78 -5.77
N LEU A 15 6.44 14.45 -5.41
CA LEU A 15 6.76 13.27 -4.62
C LEU A 15 6.08 13.30 -3.24
N ASP A 16 6.10 14.44 -2.56
CA ASP A 16 5.41 14.61 -1.27
C ASP A 16 3.90 14.38 -1.40
N ILE A 17 3.27 14.87 -2.48
CA ILE A 17 1.86 14.61 -2.77
C ILE A 17 1.63 13.11 -3.03
N LYS A 18 2.50 12.44 -3.78
CA LYS A 18 2.38 11.00 -4.05
C LYS A 18 2.51 10.16 -2.79
N ILE A 19 3.40 10.54 -1.86
CA ILE A 19 3.53 9.89 -0.55
C ILE A 19 2.23 10.01 0.23
N LYS A 20 1.65 11.22 0.33
CA LYS A 20 0.36 11.42 1.02
C LYS A 20 -0.77 10.63 0.38
N ASN A 21 -0.84 10.60 -0.95
CA ASN A 21 -1.85 9.83 -1.66
C ASN A 21 -1.73 8.31 -1.43
N GLU A 22 -0.51 7.79 -1.30
CA GLU A 22 -0.28 6.39 -0.92
C GLU A 22 -0.72 6.13 0.52
N GLU A 23 -0.43 7.04 1.46
CA GLU A 23 -0.88 6.91 2.85
C GLU A 23 -2.41 6.91 2.95
N GLU A 24 -3.08 7.81 2.23
CA GLU A 24 -4.54 7.87 2.17
C GLU A 24 -5.15 6.59 1.59
N SER A 25 -4.60 6.05 0.49
CA SER A 25 -5.11 4.81 -0.11
C SER A 25 -4.83 3.60 0.77
N LYS A 26 -3.69 3.57 1.49
CA LYS A 26 -3.40 2.55 2.52
C LYS A 26 -4.45 2.55 3.63
N LEU A 27 -4.82 3.73 4.12
CA LEU A 27 -5.86 3.89 5.14
C LEU A 27 -7.21 3.40 4.64
N LYS A 28 -7.62 3.78 3.43
CA LYS A 28 -8.85 3.29 2.79
C LYS A 28 -8.88 1.77 2.67
N TYR A 29 -7.79 1.17 2.21
CA TYR A 29 -7.66 -0.28 2.09
C TYR A 29 -7.80 -0.97 3.46
N SER A 30 -7.13 -0.47 4.49
CA SER A 30 -7.24 -1.00 5.85
C SER A 30 -8.68 -0.89 6.40
N GLN A 31 -9.35 0.24 6.17
CA GLN A 31 -10.74 0.43 6.56
C GLN A 31 -11.68 -0.55 5.84
N ALA A 32 -11.48 -0.78 4.54
CA ALA A 32 -12.27 -1.74 3.77
C ALA A 32 -12.08 -3.17 4.29
N GLN A 33 -10.83 -3.57 4.59
CA GLN A 33 -10.56 -4.88 5.19
C GLN A 33 -11.24 -5.05 6.55
N ASN A 34 -11.18 -4.02 7.41
CA ASN A 34 -11.82 -4.07 8.72
C ASN A 34 -13.34 -4.20 8.60
N ARG A 35 -13.97 -3.47 7.67
CA ARG A 35 -15.41 -3.59 7.39
C ARG A 35 -15.78 -5.00 6.95
N LYS A 36 -15.04 -5.56 5.98
CA LYS A 36 -15.24 -6.95 5.54
C LYS A 36 -15.18 -7.92 6.72
N LYS A 37 -14.16 -7.81 7.58
CA LYS A 37 -14.00 -8.66 8.76
C LYS A 37 -15.17 -8.57 9.74
N ILE A 38 -15.73 -7.36 9.94
CA ILE A 38 -16.91 -7.16 10.79
C ILE A 38 -18.13 -7.88 10.20
N VAL A 39 -18.36 -7.77 8.89
CA VAL A 39 -19.50 -8.42 8.23
C VAL A 39 -19.33 -9.95 8.21
N GLU A 40 -18.11 -10.45 7.98
CA GLU A 40 -17.80 -11.89 8.09
C GLU A 40 -18.05 -12.40 9.50
N GLY A 41 -17.67 -11.65 10.54
CA GLY A 41 -17.97 -12.00 11.93
C GLY A 41 -19.47 -12.08 12.21
N LYS A 42 -20.27 -11.15 11.65
CA LYS A 42 -21.74 -11.21 11.75
C LYS A 42 -22.29 -12.46 11.05
N LEU A 43 -21.78 -12.79 9.87
CA LEU A 43 -22.21 -13.97 9.13
C LEU A 43 -21.94 -15.26 9.92
N GLU A 44 -20.76 -15.37 10.53
CA GLU A 44 -20.41 -16.52 11.36
C GLU A 44 -21.30 -16.63 12.61
N ASN A 45 -21.63 -15.51 13.25
CA ASN A 45 -22.59 -15.51 14.36
C ASN A 45 -23.98 -16.00 13.91
N LEU A 46 -24.49 -15.51 12.78
CA LEU A 46 -25.79 -15.94 12.24
C LEU A 46 -25.81 -17.44 11.89
N LYS A 47 -24.73 -17.96 11.31
CA LYS A 47 -24.58 -19.41 11.05
C LYS A 47 -24.50 -20.21 12.34
N SER A 48 -23.78 -19.72 13.35
CA SER A 48 -23.71 -20.35 14.67
C SER A 48 -25.09 -20.44 15.30
N ASP A 49 -25.85 -19.34 15.29
CA ASP A 49 -27.20 -19.31 15.82
C ASP A 49 -28.14 -20.24 15.04
N TYR A 50 -27.97 -20.34 13.71
CA TYR A 50 -28.74 -21.28 12.91
C TYR A 50 -28.48 -22.73 13.35
N ASN A 51 -27.21 -23.10 13.50
CA ASN A 51 -26.84 -24.45 13.92
C ASN A 51 -27.33 -24.80 15.34
N LYS A 52 -27.42 -23.83 16.25
CA LYS A 52 -27.94 -24.05 17.62
C LYS A 52 -29.42 -24.42 17.66
N TYR A 53 -30.21 -23.81 16.79
CA TYR A 53 -31.67 -23.95 16.79
C TYR A 53 -32.20 -24.84 15.66
N PHE A 54 -31.31 -25.43 14.84
CA PHE A 54 -31.68 -26.25 13.69
C PHE A 54 -32.27 -27.60 14.09
N ASP A 55 -31.86 -28.16 15.23
CA ASP A 55 -32.43 -29.41 15.73
C ASP A 55 -33.72 -29.14 16.49
N ILE A 56 -34.84 -29.48 15.85
CA ILE A 56 -36.20 -29.31 16.39
C ILE A 56 -36.79 -30.67 16.79
N SER A 57 -36.01 -31.76 16.69
CA SER A 57 -36.51 -33.12 16.93
C SER A 57 -36.96 -33.38 18.36
N GLU A 58 -36.47 -32.59 19.32
CA GLU A 58 -36.83 -32.69 20.74
C GLU A 58 -38.05 -31.84 21.16
N VAL A 59 -38.65 -31.06 20.25
CA VAL A 59 -39.76 -30.16 20.58
C VAL A 59 -41.11 -30.82 20.25
N ASP A 60 -41.85 -31.24 21.28
CA ASP A 60 -43.17 -31.89 21.11
C ASP A 60 -44.33 -30.92 20.79
N ASP A 61 -44.20 -29.63 21.12
CA ASP A 61 -45.26 -28.65 20.93
C ASP A 61 -45.30 -28.06 19.50
N ILE A 62 -46.44 -28.25 18.81
CA ILE A 62 -46.70 -27.79 17.44
C ILE A 62 -46.54 -26.27 17.31
N VAL A 63 -46.94 -25.50 18.34
CA VAL A 63 -46.83 -24.04 18.30
C VAL A 63 -45.35 -23.62 18.34
N THR A 64 -44.58 -24.22 19.24
CA THR A 64 -43.13 -23.99 19.36
C THR A 64 -42.39 -24.40 18.09
N GLN A 65 -42.73 -25.54 17.47
CA GLN A 65 -42.17 -25.95 16.17
C GLN A 65 -42.42 -24.92 15.06
N LYS A 66 -43.64 -24.34 14.98
CA LYS A 66 -43.93 -23.30 13.98
C LYS A 66 -43.12 -22.02 14.22
N ILE A 67 -42.95 -21.63 15.48
CA ILE A 67 -42.15 -20.45 15.85
C ILE A 67 -40.68 -20.66 15.50
N THR A 68 -40.11 -21.82 15.83
CA THR A 68 -38.70 -22.15 15.51
C THR A 68 -38.46 -22.20 14.01
N LEU A 69 -39.36 -22.81 13.23
CA LEU A 69 -39.28 -22.82 11.77
C LEU A 69 -39.34 -21.40 11.16
N ALA A 70 -40.22 -20.54 11.68
CA ALA A 70 -40.31 -19.15 11.24
C ALA A 70 -39.01 -18.37 11.54
N TYR A 71 -38.44 -18.57 12.73
CA TYR A 71 -37.17 -17.99 13.13
C TYR A 71 -36.02 -18.48 12.24
N LEU A 72 -35.88 -19.79 12.02
CA LEU A 72 -34.87 -20.37 11.13
C LEU A 72 -34.98 -19.87 9.68
N SER A 73 -36.21 -19.69 9.19
CA SER A 73 -36.45 -19.11 7.87
C SER A 73 -35.96 -17.66 7.77
N SER A 74 -36.27 -16.84 8.79
CA SER A 74 -35.77 -15.46 8.89
C SER A 74 -34.24 -15.42 8.98
N LEU A 75 -33.65 -16.33 9.75
CA LEU A 75 -32.21 -16.45 9.92
C LEU A 75 -31.52 -16.89 8.62
N SER A 76 -32.12 -17.83 7.87
CA SER A 76 -31.66 -18.23 6.54
C SER A 76 -31.65 -17.05 5.56
N HIS A 77 -32.70 -16.23 5.55
CA HIS A 77 -32.74 -15.00 4.75
C HIS A 77 -31.68 -13.99 5.19
N SER A 78 -31.44 -13.85 6.49
CA SER A 78 -30.41 -12.98 7.06
C SER A 78 -29.01 -13.46 6.69
N ILE A 79 -28.76 -14.77 6.71
CA ILE A 79 -27.50 -15.38 6.27
C ILE A 79 -27.28 -15.11 4.77
N LYS A 80 -28.29 -15.33 3.93
CA LYS A 80 -28.19 -15.06 2.48
C LYS A 80 -27.87 -13.59 2.18
N SER A 81 -28.61 -12.66 2.80
CA SER A 81 -28.37 -11.22 2.61
C SER A 81 -27.00 -10.78 3.13
N THR A 82 -26.58 -11.26 4.29
CA THR A 82 -25.25 -10.96 4.86
C THR A 82 -24.13 -11.57 3.98
N THR A 83 -24.35 -12.73 3.36
CA THR A 83 -23.39 -13.34 2.43
C THR A 83 -23.16 -12.45 1.21
N ILE A 84 -24.25 -11.93 0.62
CA ILE A 84 -24.17 -10.95 -0.48
C ILE A 84 -23.45 -9.67 -0.02
N GLU A 85 -23.63 -9.23 1.23
CA GLU A 85 -22.91 -8.09 1.79
C GLU A 85 -21.41 -8.36 1.90
N VAL A 86 -21.00 -9.55 2.35
CA VAL A 86 -19.58 -9.97 2.38
C VAL A 86 -18.96 -9.93 0.98
N GLU A 87 -19.67 -10.44 -0.03
CA GLU A 87 -19.21 -10.40 -1.42
C GLU A 87 -19.02 -8.95 -1.92
N LYS A 88 -19.98 -8.07 -1.62
CA LYS A 88 -19.87 -6.64 -1.96
C LYS A 88 -18.68 -5.97 -1.26
N GLU A 89 -18.45 -6.25 0.02
CA GLU A 89 -17.29 -5.73 0.74
C GLU A 89 -15.98 -6.33 0.19
N ALA A 90 -15.96 -7.59 -0.26
CA ALA A 90 -14.80 -8.19 -0.90
C ALA A 90 -14.43 -7.46 -2.20
N VAL A 91 -15.41 -7.09 -3.03
CA VAL A 91 -15.17 -6.29 -4.24
C VAL A 91 -14.57 -4.92 -3.88
N LYS A 92 -15.07 -4.25 -2.84
CA LYS A 92 -14.54 -2.96 -2.38
C LYS A 92 -13.11 -3.07 -1.87
N VAL A 93 -12.79 -4.15 -1.16
CA VAL A 93 -11.42 -4.43 -0.69
C VAL A 93 -10.49 -4.60 -1.88
N GLU A 94 -10.88 -5.37 -2.90
CA GLU A 94 -10.04 -5.57 -4.08
C GLU A 94 -9.86 -4.26 -4.87
N SER A 95 -10.91 -3.46 -5.06
CA SER A 95 -10.76 -2.16 -5.71
C SER A 95 -9.82 -1.22 -4.95
N ALA A 96 -9.92 -1.18 -3.61
CA ALA A 96 -9.05 -0.35 -2.77
C ALA A 96 -7.60 -0.86 -2.78
N LYS A 97 -7.40 -2.18 -2.91
CA LYS A 97 -6.09 -2.80 -3.05
C LYS A 97 -5.41 -2.41 -4.36
N ILE A 98 -6.14 -2.47 -5.47
CA ILE A 98 -5.65 -2.06 -6.78
C ILE A 98 -5.25 -0.58 -6.74
N GLU A 99 -6.11 0.28 -6.21
CA GLU A 99 -5.81 1.72 -6.06
C GLU A 99 -4.54 1.95 -5.21
N PHE A 100 -4.39 1.22 -4.09
CA PHE A 100 -3.20 1.32 -3.25
C PHE A 100 -1.93 0.90 -4.00
N ILE A 101 -1.97 -0.21 -4.75
CA ILE A 101 -0.84 -0.68 -5.56
C ILE A 101 -0.47 0.34 -6.63
N ASP A 102 -1.45 0.92 -7.32
CA ASP A 102 -1.21 1.94 -8.34
C ASP A 102 -0.51 3.17 -7.74
N LYS A 103 -0.94 3.63 -6.55
CA LYS A 103 -0.27 4.75 -5.87
C LYS A 103 1.16 4.41 -5.43
N GLN A 104 1.41 3.17 -5.00
CA GLN A 104 2.78 2.71 -4.74
C GLN A 104 3.66 2.74 -5.98
N ILE A 105 3.14 2.28 -7.12
CA ILE A 105 3.88 2.28 -8.40
C ILE A 105 4.20 3.71 -8.82
N GLU A 106 3.22 4.62 -8.73
CA GLU A 106 3.40 6.04 -9.06
C GLU A 106 4.51 6.68 -8.20
N ARG A 107 4.51 6.46 -6.88
CA ARG A 107 5.55 6.99 -5.98
C ARG A 107 6.91 6.40 -6.31
N LYS A 108 7.04 5.08 -6.35
CA LYS A 108 8.32 4.38 -6.60
C LYS A 108 8.94 4.76 -7.93
N SER A 109 8.11 4.95 -8.95
CA SER A 109 8.58 5.40 -10.28
C SER A 109 9.20 6.79 -10.19
N LEU A 110 8.60 7.70 -9.42
CA LEU A 110 9.13 9.05 -9.25
C LEU A 110 10.41 9.08 -8.39
N GLU A 111 10.49 8.25 -7.36
CA GLU A 111 11.70 8.08 -6.54
C GLU A 111 12.86 7.57 -7.38
N LYS A 112 12.62 6.56 -8.21
CA LYS A 112 13.64 6.03 -9.12
C LYS A 112 14.18 7.12 -10.05
N ILE A 113 13.30 7.98 -10.59
CA ILE A 113 13.73 9.14 -11.41
C ILE A 113 14.59 10.11 -10.60
N LYS A 114 14.27 10.34 -9.33
CA LYS A 114 15.06 11.21 -8.44
C LYS A 114 16.45 10.62 -8.17
N GLU A 115 16.51 9.33 -7.85
CA GLU A 115 17.75 8.58 -7.63
C GLU A 115 18.65 8.57 -8.87
N ASP A 116 18.08 8.29 -10.05
CA ASP A 116 18.83 8.26 -11.31
C ASP A 116 19.42 9.64 -11.64
N LYS A 117 18.68 10.73 -11.37
CA LYS A 117 19.21 12.09 -11.54
C LYS A 117 20.33 12.39 -10.56
N LEU A 118 20.18 11.99 -9.30
CA LEU A 118 21.22 12.17 -8.30
C LEU A 118 22.50 11.42 -8.70
N LYS A 119 22.37 10.16 -9.14
CA LYS A 119 23.49 9.33 -9.60
C LYS A 119 24.22 9.95 -10.79
N LYS A 120 23.49 10.51 -11.76
CA LYS A 120 24.10 11.23 -12.90
C LYS A 120 24.90 12.44 -12.46
N LEU A 121 24.36 13.25 -11.55
CA LEU A 121 25.06 14.42 -11.02
C LEU A 121 26.32 14.06 -10.25
N LEU A 122 26.28 13.00 -9.43
CA LEU A 122 27.47 12.51 -8.71
C LEU A 122 28.57 12.09 -9.68
N LYS A 123 28.22 11.30 -10.71
CA LYS A 123 29.17 10.86 -11.74
C LYS A 123 29.78 12.03 -12.51
N GLU A 124 28.99 13.07 -12.79
CA GLU A 124 29.50 14.28 -13.46
C GLU A 124 30.47 15.08 -12.58
N GLU A 125 30.19 15.21 -11.29
CA GLU A 125 31.10 15.90 -10.36
C GLU A 125 32.37 15.09 -10.13
N GLU A 126 32.29 13.77 -9.93
CA GLU A 126 33.46 12.88 -9.85
C GLU A 126 34.36 13.02 -11.08
N ARG A 127 33.75 13.07 -12.28
CA ARG A 127 34.50 13.27 -13.53
C ARG A 127 35.22 14.62 -13.56
N LYS A 128 34.57 15.70 -13.10
CA LYS A 128 35.19 17.04 -13.04
C LYS A 128 36.34 17.06 -12.04
N GLU A 129 36.13 16.49 -10.85
CA GLU A 129 37.16 16.39 -9.80
C GLU A 129 38.37 15.60 -10.30
N GLN A 130 38.15 14.48 -11.00
CA GLN A 130 39.22 13.69 -11.61
C GLN A 130 40.03 14.50 -12.63
N ILE A 131 39.35 15.19 -13.57
CA ILE A 131 40.02 16.05 -14.56
C ILE A 131 40.88 17.12 -13.86
N THR A 132 40.34 17.80 -12.85
CA THR A 132 41.10 18.82 -12.11
C THR A 132 42.29 18.21 -11.36
N ASN A 133 42.15 17.02 -10.79
CA ASN A 133 43.25 16.35 -10.08
C ASN A 133 44.36 15.94 -11.05
N ASP A 134 43.99 15.45 -12.24
CA ASP A 134 44.95 15.09 -13.30
C ASP A 134 45.69 16.34 -13.80
N GLU A 135 44.98 17.47 -13.98
CA GLU A 135 45.59 18.77 -14.30
C GLU A 135 46.58 19.22 -13.21
N PHE A 136 46.20 19.18 -11.94
CA PHE A 136 47.10 19.51 -10.83
C PHE A 136 48.32 18.61 -10.76
N ALA A 137 48.14 17.30 -10.98
CA ALA A 137 49.23 16.34 -11.01
C ALA A 137 50.21 16.63 -12.16
N LEU A 138 49.70 16.97 -13.34
CA LEU A 138 50.51 17.38 -14.49
C LEU A 138 51.31 18.65 -14.19
N TYR A 139 50.67 19.70 -13.66
CA TYR A 139 51.35 20.94 -13.28
C TYR A 139 52.44 20.71 -12.23
N ALA A 140 52.15 19.91 -11.19
CA ALA A 140 53.13 19.55 -10.17
C ALA A 140 54.32 18.77 -10.75
N TYR A 141 54.06 17.83 -11.65
CA TYR A 141 55.10 17.09 -12.36
C TYR A 141 55.98 18.00 -13.24
N MET A 142 55.37 18.90 -14.01
CA MET A 142 56.10 19.86 -14.86
C MET A 142 56.98 20.81 -14.03
N ARG A 143 56.48 21.27 -12.87
CA ARG A 143 57.22 22.17 -11.96
C ARG A 143 58.46 21.52 -11.34
N ASN A 144 58.43 20.21 -11.12
CA ASN A 144 59.53 19.46 -10.51
C ASN A 144 60.54 18.92 -11.54
N ARG A 145 60.43 19.30 -12.83
CA ARG A 145 61.42 18.93 -13.85
C ARG A 145 62.69 19.79 -13.71
N PRO A 146 63.89 19.18 -13.84
CA PRO A 146 65.18 19.84 -13.65
C PRO A 146 65.60 20.80 -14.79
N GLU A 147 64.81 20.93 -15.87
CA GLU A 147 65.13 21.81 -17.00
C GLU A 147 64.74 23.30 -16.77
N PHE A 148 64.19 23.65 -15.60
CA PHE A 148 63.80 25.02 -15.22
C PHE A 148 64.34 25.45 -13.84
N VAL A 149 65.53 24.96 -13.44
CA VAL A 149 66.32 25.52 -12.33
C VAL A 149 67.60 26.13 -12.86
#